data_AF-A0A3M7CQG6-F1
#
_entry.id   AF-A0A3M7CQG6-F1
#
_cell.length_a   1.000
_cell.length_b   1.000
_cell.length_c   1.000
_cell.angle_alpha   90.00
_cell.angle_beta   90.00
_cell.angle_gamma   90.00
#
_symmetry.space_group_name_H-M   'P 1'
#
loop_
_entity.id
_entity.type
_entity.pdbx_description
1 polymer ?
#
loop_
_entity_poly.entity_id
_entity_poly.type
_entity_poly.pdbx_seq_one_letter_code
_entity_poly.pdbx_strand_id
1 'polypeptide(L)'
;MEAAFARGASRPLRSGLSLPLAAASFYRPANNTAPLVSEAATASAQPGTAAPLSLLQQQTRNMHSKIVIIGSGPGGHTAAIYAARADLKPVMYEGFLALGIAAGGQLTTTDEVENFPGFKMIKGGTLMDQMRAQSEACGTEIVSQTVGKVDFSQRPFKYWLHPMGDDEGLEEETHTADSIIIATGAKARRLDLPGEEKYWGNGVSACAVCDGSLPIFREKPLVVIGGGDSAVEESVYLTKKASKVTVL
;
A
#
# COMPACT_ATOMS: atom_id res chain seq x y z
N MET A 1 -0.81 40.25 20.23
CA MET A 1 -0.23 40.54 21.55
C MET A 1 0.97 39.64 21.70
N GLU A 2 2.12 40.27 21.97
CA GLU A 2 3.49 39.75 22.05
C GLU A 2 4.19 39.19 20.80
N ALA A 3 5.41 39.70 20.66
CA ALA A 3 6.37 39.57 19.59
C ALA A 3 7.65 38.95 20.16
N ALA A 4 8.42 38.23 19.34
CA ALA A 4 9.84 38.05 19.58
C ALA A 4 10.58 38.00 18.24
N PHE A 5 11.52 38.92 18.11
CA PHE A 5 12.38 39.17 16.95
C PHE A 5 13.78 38.72 17.34
N ALA A 6 14.46 37.95 16.48
CA ALA A 6 15.91 37.79 16.56
C ALA A 6 16.50 37.71 15.15
N ARG A 7 17.27 38.74 14.79
CA ARG A 7 18.16 38.78 13.62
C ARG A 7 19.60 38.57 14.10
N GLY A 8 20.39 37.85 13.30
CA GLY A 8 21.86 37.85 13.31
C GLY A 8 22.35 37.00 12.14
N ALA A 9 22.65 37.59 10.99
CA ALA A 9 23.94 38.16 10.58
C ALA A 9 24.83 37.15 9.83
N SER A 10 25.24 37.59 8.64
CA SER A 10 25.93 36.89 7.55
C SER A 10 27.45 36.95 7.65
N ARG A 11 28.17 36.01 7.00
CA ARG A 11 29.43 36.14 6.21
C ARG A 11 30.18 34.77 6.03
N PRO A 12 31.19 34.61 5.14
CA PRO A 12 30.98 34.11 3.77
C PRO A 12 31.86 32.88 3.41
N LEU A 13 31.71 32.47 2.14
CA LEU A 13 32.43 31.45 1.37
C LEU A 13 33.95 31.30 1.67
N ARG A 14 34.40 30.03 1.71
CA ARG A 14 35.78 29.65 1.38
C ARG A 14 35.79 28.56 0.31
N SER A 15 36.61 28.85 -0.70
CA SER A 15 37.08 28.05 -1.82
C SER A 15 37.87 26.81 -1.40
N GLY A 16 37.86 25.77 -2.24
CA GLY A 16 39.07 24.97 -2.46
C GLY A 16 38.86 23.50 -2.77
N LEU A 17 39.48 23.12 -3.89
CA LEU A 17 40.03 21.82 -4.25
C LEU A 17 39.15 20.80 -4.98
N SER A 18 39.67 20.52 -6.17
CA SER A 18 39.37 19.56 -7.21
C SER A 18 40.10 18.22 -7.00
N LEU A 19 39.49 17.16 -7.59
CA LEU A 19 40.09 15.90 -8.11
C LEU A 19 40.46 14.81 -7.07
N PRO A 20 40.63 13.54 -7.50
CA PRO A 20 39.57 12.59 -7.84
C PRO A 20 39.77 11.26 -7.08
N LEU A 21 38.89 10.25 -7.18
CA LEU A 21 39.34 8.86 -7.21
C LEU A 21 38.23 7.91 -7.66
N ALA A 22 38.58 7.13 -8.69
CA ALA A 22 37.83 6.00 -9.20
C ALA A 22 37.78 4.86 -8.17
N ALA A 23 36.64 4.17 -8.11
CA ALA A 23 36.57 2.80 -7.62
C ALA A 23 35.95 1.96 -8.74
N ALA A 24 36.81 1.20 -9.41
CA ALA A 24 36.45 0.23 -10.43
C ALA A 24 35.68 -0.93 -9.78
N SER A 25 34.47 -1.19 -10.28
CA SER A 25 33.72 -2.42 -9.99
C SER A 25 34.36 -3.56 -10.79
N PHE A 26 34.90 -4.56 -10.08
CA PHE A 26 35.37 -5.81 -10.66
C PHE A 26 34.17 -6.66 -11.07
N TYR A 27 33.80 -6.56 -12.34
CA TYR A 27 32.91 -7.50 -13.02
C TYR A 27 33.70 -8.76 -13.37
N ARG A 28 33.35 -9.91 -12.80
CA ARG A 28 33.96 -11.21 -13.10
C ARG A 28 32.91 -12.09 -13.80
N PRO A 29 33.05 -12.41 -15.10
CA PRO A 29 32.18 -13.37 -15.76
C PRO A 29 32.71 -14.79 -15.53
N ALA A 30 31.84 -15.72 -15.17
CA ALA A 30 32.12 -17.14 -15.21
C ALA A 30 31.38 -17.76 -16.40
N ASN A 31 32.10 -17.95 -17.50
CA ASN A 31 31.81 -18.99 -18.48
C ASN A 31 32.37 -20.31 -17.93
N ASN A 32 31.60 -21.40 -17.95
CA ASN A 32 31.98 -22.57 -18.76
C ASN A 32 30.97 -23.72 -18.74
N THR A 33 30.77 -24.25 -19.95
CA THR A 33 30.63 -25.67 -20.32
C THR A 33 29.42 -26.46 -19.85
N ALA A 34 28.44 -26.59 -20.75
CA ALA A 34 27.55 -27.74 -20.86
C ALA A 34 28.23 -28.87 -21.67
N PRO A 35 28.04 -30.15 -21.32
CA PRO A 35 28.28 -31.26 -22.24
C PRO A 35 26.97 -31.76 -22.87
N LEU A 36 27.09 -32.16 -24.14
CA LEU A 36 26.12 -32.90 -24.95
C LEU A 36 26.23 -34.40 -24.66
N VAL A 37 25.08 -35.08 -24.50
CA VAL A 37 24.87 -36.53 -24.73
C VAL A 37 23.35 -36.73 -24.85
N SER A 38 22.78 -36.85 -26.06
CA SER A 38 22.48 -38.08 -26.81
C SER A 38 21.80 -39.20 -26.00
N GLU A 39 20.51 -39.43 -26.25
CA GLU A 39 19.97 -40.67 -26.85
C GLU A 39 18.45 -40.75 -26.60
N ALA A 40 17.68 -40.73 -27.69
CA ALA A 40 16.26 -41.01 -27.67
C ALA A 40 16.07 -42.54 -27.62
N ALA A 41 15.72 -43.05 -26.44
CA ALA A 41 15.25 -44.43 -26.28
C ALA A 41 13.73 -44.43 -26.26
N THR A 42 13.13 -44.88 -27.37
CA THR A 42 11.73 -45.29 -27.47
C THR A 42 11.48 -46.47 -26.55
N ALA A 43 10.71 -46.27 -25.48
CA ALA A 43 10.19 -47.34 -24.64
C ALA A 43 8.65 -47.30 -24.64
N SER A 44 8.10 -48.46 -24.98
CA SER A 44 6.70 -48.81 -25.16
C SER A 44 5.77 -48.40 -24.01
N ALA A 45 4.64 -47.78 -24.36
CA ALA A 45 3.52 -47.56 -23.45
C ALA A 45 2.79 -48.88 -23.12
N GLN A 46 2.69 -49.19 -21.83
CA GLN A 46 1.74 -50.16 -21.27
C GLN A 46 0.62 -49.38 -20.57
N PRO A 47 -0.66 -49.68 -20.81
CA PRO A 47 -1.77 -48.98 -20.17
C PRO A 47 -2.03 -49.58 -18.78
N GLY A 48 -1.39 -49.00 -17.76
CA GLY A 48 -1.65 -49.28 -16.35
C GLY A 48 -2.48 -48.19 -15.71
N THR A 49 -3.76 -48.50 -15.44
CA THR A 49 -4.66 -47.90 -14.44
C THR A 49 -4.23 -46.54 -13.84
N ALA A 50 -4.76 -45.45 -14.39
CA ALA A 50 -4.66 -44.14 -13.74
C ALA A 50 -5.43 -44.19 -12.41
N ALA A 51 -4.70 -44.15 -11.30
CA ALA A 51 -5.29 -43.78 -10.02
C ALA A 51 -5.91 -42.38 -10.18
N PRO A 52 -7.14 -42.15 -9.69
CA PRO A 52 -7.80 -40.87 -9.90
C PRO A 52 -6.94 -39.74 -9.30
N LEU A 53 -6.80 -38.68 -10.09
CA LEU A 53 -6.20 -37.38 -9.79
C LEU A 53 -6.91 -36.62 -8.65
N SER A 54 -7.55 -37.33 -7.71
CA SER A 54 -8.34 -36.77 -6.61
C SER A 54 -7.62 -36.81 -5.26
N LEU A 55 -6.30 -37.03 -5.25
CA LEU A 55 -5.49 -37.20 -4.04
C LEU A 55 -4.22 -36.34 -4.01
N LEU A 56 -4.12 -35.33 -4.88
CA LEU A 56 -3.19 -34.22 -4.69
C LEU A 56 -3.88 -33.12 -3.87
N GLN A 57 -4.07 -33.44 -2.60
CA GLN A 57 -3.91 -32.51 -1.48
C GLN A 57 -4.49 -31.09 -1.69
N GLN A 58 -5.81 -30.98 -1.55
CA GLN A 58 -6.40 -29.90 -0.76
C GLN A 58 -5.92 -30.10 0.70
N GLN A 59 -4.65 -29.83 0.96
CA GLN A 59 -4.17 -29.62 2.32
C GLN A 59 -4.67 -28.23 2.71
N THR A 60 -5.84 -28.19 3.34
CA THR A 60 -6.37 -27.05 4.06
C THR A 60 -5.44 -26.79 5.26
N ARG A 61 -4.32 -26.13 5.00
CA ARG A 61 -3.33 -25.83 6.04
C ARG A 61 -3.86 -24.64 6.83
N ASN A 62 -4.37 -24.91 8.03
CA ASN A 62 -4.45 -23.89 9.07
C ASN A 62 -3.06 -23.24 9.19
N MET A 63 -2.91 -22.02 8.66
CA MET A 63 -1.65 -21.30 8.72
C MET A 63 -1.51 -20.63 10.08
N HIS A 64 -0.32 -20.76 10.66
CA HIS A 64 0.08 -20.04 11.86
C HIS A 64 1.23 -19.10 11.53
N SER A 65 1.06 -17.82 11.87
CA SER A 65 2.06 -16.78 11.63
C SER A 65 2.39 -16.03 12.92
N LYS A 66 3.67 -15.67 13.13
CA LYS A 66 4.04 -14.86 14.30
C LYS A 66 3.39 -13.48 14.27
N ILE A 67 3.30 -12.90 13.09
CA ILE A 67 2.71 -11.58 12.87
C ILE A 67 1.92 -11.56 11.57
N VAL A 68 0.68 -11.10 11.67
CA VAL A 68 -0.20 -10.85 10.52
C VAL A 68 -0.50 -9.37 10.44
N ILE A 69 -0.45 -8.82 9.23
CA ILE A 69 -0.77 -7.42 8.95
C ILE A 69 -2.02 -7.39 8.07
N ILE A 70 -3.06 -6.71 8.50
CA ILE A 70 -4.32 -6.61 7.77
C ILE A 70 -4.43 -5.20 7.21
N GLY A 71 -4.29 -5.07 5.89
CA GLY A 71 -4.37 -3.80 5.16
C GLY A 71 -3.08 -3.42 4.44
N SER A 72 -3.24 -2.86 3.24
CA SER A 72 -2.18 -2.57 2.26
C SER A 72 -1.92 -1.08 2.04
N GLY A 73 -2.38 -0.21 2.94
CA GLY A 73 -2.00 1.21 2.89
C GLY A 73 -0.55 1.45 3.30
N PRO A 74 -0.09 2.72 3.32
CA PRO A 74 1.26 3.07 3.77
C PRO A 74 1.62 2.53 5.16
N GLY A 75 0.66 2.51 6.09
CA GLY A 75 0.84 1.96 7.44
C GLY A 75 1.12 0.46 7.43
N GLY A 76 0.39 -0.30 6.59
CA GLY A 76 0.59 -1.73 6.44
C GLY A 76 1.96 -2.06 5.85
N HIS A 77 2.30 -1.47 4.71
CA HIS A 77 3.60 -1.70 4.06
C HIS A 77 4.78 -1.26 4.93
N THR A 78 4.66 -0.14 5.65
CA THR A 78 5.72 0.27 6.59
C THR A 78 5.89 -0.75 7.72
N ALA A 79 4.80 -1.24 8.30
CA ALA A 79 4.86 -2.29 9.33
C ALA A 79 5.48 -3.58 8.78
N ALA A 80 5.13 -3.98 7.56
CA ALA A 80 5.65 -5.17 6.90
C ALA A 80 7.15 -5.10 6.65
N ILE A 81 7.63 -3.98 6.11
CA ILE A 81 9.05 -3.72 5.88
C ILE A 81 9.84 -3.91 7.18
N TYR A 82 9.40 -3.31 8.28
CA TYR A 82 10.12 -3.40 9.54
C TYR A 82 10.02 -4.79 10.19
N ALA A 83 8.86 -5.44 10.13
CA ALA A 83 8.70 -6.79 10.65
C ALA A 83 9.53 -7.82 9.87
N ALA A 84 9.59 -7.69 8.54
CA ALA A 84 10.38 -8.57 7.68
C ALA A 84 11.89 -8.38 7.90
N ARG A 85 12.35 -7.12 8.03
CA ARG A 85 13.75 -6.81 8.38
C ARG A 85 14.17 -7.28 9.77
N ALA A 86 13.22 -7.53 10.66
CA ALA A 86 13.44 -8.12 11.98
C ALA A 86 13.33 -9.65 11.98
N ASP A 87 13.33 -10.30 10.81
CA ASP A 87 13.23 -11.76 10.63
C ASP A 87 11.95 -12.38 11.22
N LEU A 88 10.87 -11.60 11.35
CA LEU A 88 9.59 -12.09 11.89
C LEU A 88 8.73 -12.82 10.86
N LYS A 89 9.12 -12.82 9.57
CA LYS A 89 8.40 -13.42 8.44
C LYS A 89 6.92 -12.99 8.42
N PRO A 90 6.63 -11.68 8.28
CA PRO A 90 5.26 -11.18 8.33
C PRO A 90 4.44 -11.68 7.13
N VAL A 91 3.18 -12.01 7.41
CA VAL A 91 2.15 -12.22 6.37
C VAL A 91 1.24 -11.00 6.33
N MET A 92 1.10 -10.39 5.16
CA MET A 92 0.22 -9.26 4.91
C MET A 92 -0.97 -9.69 4.06
N TYR A 93 -2.18 -9.36 4.51
CA TYR A 93 -3.39 -9.46 3.71
C TYR A 93 -3.71 -8.09 3.10
N GLU A 94 -3.54 -7.97 1.79
CA GLU A 94 -3.72 -6.69 1.08
C GLU A 94 -5.17 -6.39 0.69
N GLY A 95 -6.05 -7.39 0.79
CA GLY A 95 -7.46 -7.30 0.43
C GLY A 95 -7.72 -7.54 -1.06
N PHE A 96 -8.85 -8.18 -1.37
CA PHE A 96 -9.41 -8.24 -2.72
C PHE A 96 -10.53 -7.20 -2.83
N LEU A 97 -10.20 -6.00 -3.31
CA LEU A 97 -11.11 -4.84 -3.33
C LEU A 97 -11.78 -4.55 -1.98
N ALA A 98 -11.07 -4.74 -0.87
CA ALA A 98 -11.61 -4.52 0.47
C ALA A 98 -12.10 -3.07 0.62
N LEU A 99 -13.33 -2.88 1.12
CA LEU A 99 -14.02 -1.58 1.19
C LEU A 99 -14.23 -0.88 -0.17
N GLY A 100 -14.13 -1.63 -1.28
CA GLY A 100 -14.17 -1.10 -2.64
C GLY A 100 -12.93 -0.28 -3.01
N ILE A 101 -11.78 -0.56 -2.36
CA ILE A 101 -10.50 0.10 -2.61
C ILE A 101 -9.50 -0.98 -3.03
N ALA A 102 -8.73 -0.70 -4.08
CA ALA A 102 -7.68 -1.60 -4.56
C ALA A 102 -6.56 -1.79 -3.51
N ALA A 103 -5.83 -2.89 -3.63
CA ALA A 103 -4.61 -3.10 -2.83
C ALA A 103 -3.66 -1.91 -3.00
N GLY A 104 -3.13 -1.40 -1.89
CA GLY A 104 -2.44 -0.11 -1.82
C GLY A 104 -3.23 0.97 -1.05
N GLY A 105 -4.52 0.75 -0.82
CA GLY A 105 -5.35 1.66 -0.02
C GLY A 105 -5.70 2.96 -0.73
N GLN A 106 -6.09 4.00 0.03
CA GLN A 106 -6.70 5.23 -0.53
C GLN A 106 -5.82 5.96 -1.55
N LEU A 107 -4.48 5.90 -1.40
CA LEU A 107 -3.55 6.55 -2.34
C LEU A 107 -3.64 6.00 -3.76
N THR A 108 -4.21 4.82 -3.97
CA THR A 108 -4.48 4.27 -5.31
C THR A 108 -5.49 5.11 -6.11
N THR A 109 -6.29 5.92 -5.42
CA THR A 109 -7.31 6.81 -6.02
C THR A 109 -6.83 8.27 -6.12
N THR A 110 -5.61 8.56 -5.67
CA THR A 110 -4.99 9.89 -5.72
C THR A 110 -4.05 9.99 -6.92
N ASP A 111 -4.24 11.03 -7.72
CA ASP A 111 -3.40 11.29 -8.90
C ASP A 111 -1.99 11.73 -8.50
N GLU A 112 -1.84 12.81 -7.71
CA GLU A 112 -0.55 13.39 -7.33
C GLU A 112 -0.41 13.54 -5.82
N VAL A 113 0.76 13.14 -5.28
CA VAL A 113 1.14 13.26 -3.88
C VAL A 113 2.36 14.16 -3.78
N GLU A 114 2.20 15.34 -3.17
CA GLU A 114 3.27 16.36 -3.04
C GLU A 114 3.80 16.51 -1.59
N ASN A 115 3.19 15.80 -0.65
CA ASN A 115 3.46 15.93 0.79
C ASN A 115 4.07 14.67 1.41
N PHE A 116 4.52 13.71 0.59
CA PHE A 116 5.26 12.54 1.06
C PHE A 116 6.77 12.79 0.99
N PRO A 117 7.52 12.75 2.11
CA PRO A 117 8.94 13.07 2.12
C PRO A 117 9.76 12.09 1.27
N GLY A 118 10.77 12.62 0.57
CA GLY A 118 11.60 11.85 -0.37
C GLY A 118 11.20 12.03 -1.83
N PHE A 119 10.00 12.58 -2.09
CA PHE A 119 9.54 12.94 -3.43
C PHE A 119 9.10 14.40 -3.45
N LYS A 120 9.46 15.12 -4.51
CA LYS A 120 8.85 16.43 -4.76
C LYS A 120 7.37 16.28 -5.16
N MET A 121 7.08 15.25 -5.94
CA MET A 121 5.76 14.85 -6.41
C MET A 121 5.86 13.40 -6.90
N ILE A 122 4.86 12.58 -6.60
CA ILE A 122 4.77 11.19 -7.08
C ILE A 122 3.29 10.81 -7.27
N LYS A 123 2.99 9.93 -8.23
CA LYS A 123 1.63 9.39 -8.35
C LYS A 123 1.28 8.47 -7.19
N GLY A 124 0.06 8.56 -6.67
CA GLY A 124 -0.37 7.77 -5.52
C GLY A 124 -0.23 6.26 -5.75
N GLY A 125 -0.70 5.76 -6.90
CA GLY A 125 -0.52 4.35 -7.30
C GLY A 125 0.97 3.94 -7.37
N THR A 126 1.81 4.75 -8.01
CA THR A 126 3.25 4.46 -8.12
C THR A 126 3.97 4.45 -6.77
N LEU A 127 3.58 5.32 -5.84
CA LEU A 127 4.09 5.30 -4.47
C LEU A 127 3.74 3.96 -3.79
N MET A 128 2.50 3.50 -3.93
CA MET A 128 2.07 2.22 -3.34
C MET A 128 2.74 1.01 -3.98
N ASP A 129 2.94 1.00 -5.30
CA ASP A 129 3.70 -0.05 -6.00
C ASP A 129 5.13 -0.16 -5.46
N GLN A 130 5.79 0.99 -5.22
CA GLN A 130 7.13 1.02 -4.64
C GLN A 130 7.15 0.49 -3.20
N MET A 131 6.16 0.85 -2.38
CA MET A 131 6.04 0.35 -1.01
C MET A 131 5.76 -1.16 -0.96
N ARG A 132 4.94 -1.67 -1.88
CA ARG A 132 4.66 -3.10 -2.04
C ARG A 132 5.91 -3.88 -2.43
N ALA A 133 6.60 -3.43 -3.47
CA ALA A 133 7.86 -4.04 -3.92
C ALA A 133 8.93 -4.05 -2.81
N GLN A 134 9.02 -2.98 -2.02
CA GLN A 134 9.94 -2.93 -0.88
C GLN A 134 9.57 -3.94 0.23
N SER A 135 8.28 -4.13 0.48
CA SER A 135 7.80 -5.11 1.47
C SER A 135 8.15 -6.54 1.05
N GLU A 136 7.93 -6.90 -0.22
CA GLU A 136 8.29 -8.19 -0.80
C GLU A 136 9.81 -8.40 -0.79
N ALA A 137 10.59 -7.38 -1.20
CA ALA A 137 12.05 -7.44 -1.21
C ALA A 137 12.65 -7.65 0.19
N CYS A 138 11.97 -7.20 1.25
CA CYS A 138 12.38 -7.45 2.63
C CYS A 138 11.99 -8.85 3.14
N GLY A 139 11.18 -9.61 2.40
CA GLY A 139 10.74 -10.97 2.77
C GLY A 139 9.33 -11.05 3.38
N THR A 140 8.47 -10.05 3.15
CA THR A 140 7.05 -10.13 3.51
C THR A 140 6.32 -11.07 2.55
N GLU A 141 5.51 -11.97 3.09
CA GLU A 141 4.54 -12.73 2.29
C GLU A 141 3.27 -11.89 2.13
N ILE A 142 2.93 -11.50 0.90
CA ILE A 142 1.73 -10.69 0.62
C ILE A 142 0.67 -11.59 -0.02
N VAL A 143 -0.51 -11.62 0.58
CA VAL A 143 -1.66 -12.42 0.16
C VAL A 143 -2.79 -11.49 -0.26
N SER A 144 -3.21 -11.60 -1.51
CA SER A 144 -4.31 -10.83 -2.11
C SER A 144 -5.69 -11.38 -1.72
N GLN A 145 -5.95 -11.52 -0.42
CA GLN A 145 -7.25 -11.92 0.12
C GLN A 145 -7.71 -10.95 1.20
N THR A 146 -9.03 -10.88 1.42
CA THR A 146 -9.65 -10.04 2.45
C THR A 146 -9.82 -10.85 3.72
N VAL A 147 -9.39 -10.30 4.87
CA VAL A 147 -9.72 -10.88 6.18
C VAL A 147 -11.13 -10.46 6.55
N GLY A 148 -12.05 -11.42 6.66
CA GLY A 148 -13.46 -11.16 6.94
C GLY A 148 -13.81 -11.13 8.43
N LYS A 149 -13.04 -11.84 9.27
CA LYS A 149 -13.28 -11.89 10.72
C LYS A 149 -12.00 -12.10 11.50
N VAL A 150 -11.93 -11.50 12.69
CA VAL A 150 -10.87 -11.73 13.68
C VAL A 150 -11.49 -11.95 15.07
N ASP A 151 -10.93 -12.89 15.83
CA ASP A 151 -11.27 -13.15 17.23
C ASP A 151 -10.06 -12.82 18.13
N PHE A 152 -10.22 -11.78 18.95
CA PHE A 152 -9.22 -11.29 19.89
C PHE A 152 -9.40 -11.81 21.32
N SER A 153 -10.37 -12.71 21.56
CA SER A 153 -10.69 -13.19 22.92
C SER A 153 -9.58 -14.02 23.56
N GLN A 154 -8.78 -14.72 22.74
CA GLN A 154 -7.70 -15.61 23.19
C GLN A 154 -6.50 -15.53 22.24
N ARG A 155 -5.31 -15.90 22.74
CA ARG A 155 -4.08 -16.01 21.94
C ARG A 155 -3.70 -17.48 21.73
N PRO A 156 -3.15 -17.86 20.55
CA PRO A 156 -2.97 -17.02 19.37
C PRO A 156 -4.33 -16.58 18.79
N PHE A 157 -4.38 -15.35 18.28
CA PHE A 157 -5.60 -14.78 17.71
C PHE A 157 -6.03 -15.59 16.51
N LYS A 158 -7.34 -15.72 16.33
CA LYS A 158 -7.92 -16.45 15.18
C LYS A 158 -8.45 -15.47 14.16
N TYR A 159 -8.29 -15.79 12.89
CA TYR A 159 -8.89 -15.00 11.81
C TYR A 159 -9.35 -15.90 10.66
N TRP A 160 -10.31 -15.39 9.91
CA TRP A 160 -10.94 -16.05 8.78
C TRP A 160 -10.86 -15.17 7.54
N LEU A 161 -10.64 -15.80 6.41
CA LEU A 161 -10.56 -15.12 5.12
C LEU A 161 -11.94 -15.12 4.46
N HIS A 162 -12.15 -14.10 3.65
CA HIS A 162 -13.29 -14.03 2.77
C HIS A 162 -12.92 -14.75 1.46
N PRO A 163 -13.80 -15.63 0.93
CA PRO A 163 -13.60 -16.25 -0.36
C PRO A 163 -13.42 -15.19 -1.44
N MET A 164 -12.65 -15.52 -2.47
CA MET A 164 -12.53 -14.66 -3.65
C MET A 164 -13.83 -14.72 -4.46
N GLY A 165 -14.36 -13.55 -4.86
CA GLY A 165 -15.59 -13.42 -5.64
C GLY A 165 -16.72 -12.73 -4.88
N ASP A 166 -17.95 -12.94 -5.33
CA ASP A 166 -19.17 -12.31 -4.78
C ASP A 166 -19.80 -13.09 -3.61
N ASP A 167 -19.11 -14.11 -3.08
CA ASP A 167 -19.62 -14.94 -2.00
C ASP A 167 -19.43 -14.24 -0.65
N GLU A 168 -20.53 -13.98 0.08
CA GLU A 168 -20.51 -13.30 1.38
C GLU A 168 -20.10 -14.23 2.55
N GLY A 169 -19.86 -15.51 2.28
CA GLY A 169 -19.40 -16.47 3.28
C GLY A 169 -18.01 -16.16 3.84
N LEU A 170 -17.68 -16.75 4.99
CA LEU A 170 -16.29 -16.86 5.45
C LEU A 170 -15.78 -18.25 5.09
N GLU A 171 -14.50 -18.36 4.77
CA GLU A 171 -13.86 -19.68 4.67
C GLU A 171 -14.02 -20.44 6.00
N GLU A 172 -14.21 -21.76 5.92
CA GLU A 172 -14.35 -22.61 7.11
C GLU A 172 -13.00 -22.74 7.84
N GLU A 173 -11.88 -22.63 7.10
CA GLU A 173 -10.54 -22.70 7.65
C GLU A 173 -10.24 -21.56 8.63
N THR A 174 -9.67 -21.93 9.77
CA THR A 174 -9.23 -20.96 10.79
C THR A 174 -7.73 -20.79 10.72
N HIS A 175 -7.28 -19.56 10.51
CA HIS A 175 -5.88 -19.18 10.60
C HIS A 175 -5.57 -18.61 11.99
N THR A 176 -4.30 -18.64 12.37
CA THR A 176 -3.88 -18.14 13.69
C THR A 176 -2.67 -17.22 13.61
N ALA A 177 -2.63 -16.24 14.51
CA ALA A 177 -1.48 -15.34 14.64
C ALA A 177 -1.15 -15.01 16.09
N ASP A 178 0.14 -14.98 16.45
CA ASP A 178 0.54 -14.55 17.80
C ASP A 178 0.23 -13.06 18.02
N SER A 179 0.35 -12.25 16.96
CA SER A 179 0.10 -10.81 16.94
C SER A 179 -0.54 -10.40 15.61
N ILE A 180 -1.43 -9.40 15.66
CA ILE A 180 -2.08 -8.83 14.47
C ILE A 180 -1.90 -7.31 14.47
N ILE A 181 -1.47 -6.75 13.34
CA ILE A 181 -1.46 -5.31 13.09
C ILE A 181 -2.67 -4.97 12.22
N ILE A 182 -3.57 -4.13 12.74
CA ILE A 182 -4.70 -3.59 11.99
C ILE A 182 -4.27 -2.29 11.31
N ALA A 183 -4.10 -2.37 9.99
CA ALA A 183 -3.72 -1.27 9.11
C ALA A 183 -4.72 -1.14 7.93
N THR A 184 -5.98 -1.49 8.17
CA THR A 184 -7.07 -1.48 7.17
C THR A 184 -7.44 -0.09 6.66
N GLY A 185 -6.95 0.95 7.33
CA GLY A 185 -7.19 2.34 6.96
C GLY A 185 -8.63 2.78 7.25
N ALA A 186 -9.06 3.78 6.51
CA ALA A 186 -10.42 4.32 6.51
C ALA A 186 -10.81 4.69 5.08
N LYS A 187 -12.10 4.90 4.84
CA LYS A 187 -12.62 5.40 3.57
C LYS A 187 -13.40 6.68 3.84
N ALA A 188 -13.09 7.74 3.10
CA ALA A 188 -13.89 8.95 3.15
C ALA A 188 -15.34 8.65 2.76
N ARG A 189 -16.30 9.18 3.53
CA ARG A 189 -17.72 9.00 3.23
C ARG A 189 -18.07 9.85 2.01
N ARG A 190 -18.65 9.22 1.01
CA ARG A 190 -19.14 9.85 -0.21
C ARG A 190 -20.65 10.00 -0.13
N LEU A 191 -21.21 10.93 -0.90
CA LEU A 191 -22.64 11.25 -0.89
C LEU A 191 -23.38 10.59 -2.07
N ASP A 192 -22.63 10.02 -3.01
CA ASP A 192 -23.13 9.36 -4.22
C ASP A 192 -24.04 10.29 -5.06
N LEU A 193 -23.62 11.55 -5.20
CA LEU A 193 -24.37 12.56 -5.94
C LEU A 193 -24.37 12.28 -7.46
N PRO A 194 -25.42 12.68 -8.19
CA PRO A 194 -25.42 12.62 -9.65
C PRO A 194 -24.22 13.36 -10.26
N GLY A 195 -23.36 12.62 -10.97
CA GLY A 195 -22.13 13.15 -11.60
C GLY A 195 -20.88 13.09 -10.72
N GLU A 196 -20.97 12.65 -9.47
CA GLU A 196 -19.83 12.59 -8.55
C GLU A 196 -18.71 11.70 -9.09
N GLU A 197 -19.03 10.52 -9.64
CA GLU A 197 -18.05 9.60 -10.23
C GLU A 197 -17.28 10.23 -11.39
N LYS A 198 -17.94 11.02 -12.24
CA LYS A 198 -17.31 11.70 -13.38
C LYS A 198 -16.29 12.76 -12.92
N TYR A 199 -16.55 13.43 -11.81
CA TYR A 199 -15.72 14.55 -11.33
C TYR A 199 -14.82 14.18 -10.15
N TRP A 200 -14.86 12.94 -9.66
CA TRP A 200 -13.96 12.45 -8.62
C TRP A 200 -12.50 12.55 -9.09
N GLY A 201 -11.65 13.20 -8.28
CA GLY A 201 -10.26 13.53 -8.64
C GLY A 201 -10.12 14.69 -9.65
N ASN A 202 -11.22 15.12 -10.28
CA ASN A 202 -11.25 16.16 -11.32
C ASN A 202 -12.16 17.34 -10.94
N GLY A 203 -12.14 17.71 -9.66
CA GLY A 203 -12.94 18.81 -9.11
C GLY A 203 -13.70 18.44 -7.84
N VAL A 204 -13.96 17.14 -7.62
CA VAL A 204 -14.49 16.60 -6.36
C VAL A 204 -13.37 15.88 -5.62
N SER A 205 -13.18 16.24 -4.35
CA SER A 205 -12.20 15.64 -3.43
C SER A 205 -12.82 15.51 -2.03
N ALA A 206 -12.23 14.65 -1.20
CA ALA A 206 -12.59 14.45 0.20
C ALA A 206 -11.45 14.79 1.18
N CYS A 207 -10.41 15.49 0.73
CA CYS A 207 -9.34 15.99 1.60
C CYS A 207 -8.86 17.37 1.14
N ALA A 208 -9.33 18.43 1.78
CA ALA A 208 -8.90 19.79 1.45
C ALA A 208 -7.39 20.00 1.61
N VAL A 209 -6.78 19.43 2.65
CA VAL A 209 -5.33 19.62 2.91
C VAL A 209 -4.48 18.98 1.82
N CYS A 210 -4.93 17.83 1.30
CA CYS A 210 -4.26 17.09 0.25
C CYS A 210 -4.32 17.85 -1.08
N ASP A 211 -5.55 18.18 -1.52
CA ASP A 211 -5.78 18.58 -2.91
C ASP A 211 -6.03 20.08 -3.07
N GLY A 212 -6.37 20.80 -2.00
CA GLY A 212 -6.75 22.21 -2.04
C GLY A 212 -5.64 23.16 -2.50
N SER A 213 -4.39 22.69 -2.59
CA SER A 213 -3.27 23.44 -3.16
C SER A 213 -3.05 23.19 -4.66
N LEU A 214 -3.76 22.23 -5.26
CA LEU A 214 -3.64 21.95 -6.70
C LEU A 214 -4.05 23.19 -7.52
N PRO A 215 -3.35 23.46 -8.66
CA PRO A 215 -3.60 24.65 -9.46
C PRO A 215 -5.06 24.84 -9.91
N ILE A 216 -5.80 23.75 -10.09
CA ILE A 216 -7.20 23.76 -10.56
C ILE A 216 -8.16 24.48 -9.60
N PHE A 217 -7.83 24.53 -8.30
CA PHE A 217 -8.69 25.13 -7.26
C PHE A 217 -8.32 26.58 -6.91
N ARG A 218 -7.21 27.08 -7.45
CA ARG A 218 -6.67 28.40 -7.08
C ARG A 218 -7.51 29.54 -7.64
N GLU A 219 -7.83 30.52 -6.80
CA GLU A 219 -8.70 31.67 -7.12
C GLU A 219 -10.08 31.25 -7.66
N LYS A 220 -10.52 30.01 -7.40
CA LYS A 220 -11.84 29.51 -7.79
C LYS A 220 -12.79 29.51 -6.59
N PRO A 221 -14.10 29.67 -6.82
CA PRO A 221 -15.09 29.43 -5.78
C PRO A 221 -15.14 27.93 -5.47
N LEU A 222 -15.04 27.58 -4.20
CA LEU A 222 -15.08 26.19 -3.71
C LEU A 222 -16.27 25.99 -2.76
N VAL A 223 -16.70 24.74 -2.65
CA VAL A 223 -17.78 24.31 -1.76
C VAL A 223 -17.26 23.19 -0.87
N VAL A 224 -17.56 23.28 0.43
CA VAL A 224 -17.33 22.21 1.42
C VAL A 224 -18.68 21.71 1.88
N ILE A 225 -18.89 20.39 1.91
CA ILE A 225 -20.13 19.79 2.40
C ILE A 225 -19.86 19.17 3.77
N GLY A 226 -20.56 19.64 4.80
CA GLY A 226 -20.47 19.14 6.17
C GLY A 226 -20.75 20.20 7.23
N GLY A 227 -21.27 19.75 8.37
CA GLY A 227 -21.66 20.63 9.49
C GLY A 227 -20.85 20.46 10.78
N GLY A 228 -19.78 19.65 10.75
CA GLY A 228 -18.91 19.41 11.90
C GLY A 228 -17.59 20.18 11.85
N ASP A 229 -16.77 20.00 12.88
CA ASP A 229 -15.48 20.71 13.01
C ASP A 229 -14.55 20.48 11.81
N SER A 230 -14.51 19.26 11.27
CA SER A 230 -13.72 18.95 10.06
C SER A 230 -14.12 19.84 8.88
N ALA A 231 -15.42 20.10 8.67
CA ALA A 231 -15.86 20.98 7.59
C ALA A 231 -15.40 22.42 7.80
N VAL A 232 -15.40 22.90 9.05
CA VAL A 232 -14.91 24.24 9.40
C VAL A 232 -13.40 24.34 9.20
N GLU A 233 -12.63 23.38 9.71
CA GLU A 233 -11.17 23.34 9.58
C GLU A 233 -10.73 23.29 8.12
N GLU A 234 -11.34 22.41 7.33
CA GLU A 234 -11.05 22.28 5.90
C GLU A 234 -11.46 23.55 5.12
N SER A 235 -12.60 24.15 5.46
CA SER A 235 -13.04 25.40 4.83
C SER A 235 -12.05 26.53 5.10
N VAL A 236 -11.62 26.70 6.36
CA VAL A 236 -10.63 27.73 6.73
C VAL A 236 -9.32 27.49 6.01
N TYR A 237 -8.87 26.24 5.86
CA TYR A 237 -7.70 25.92 5.07
C TYR A 237 -7.85 26.37 3.61
N LEU A 238 -8.98 26.04 2.98
CA LEU A 238 -9.23 26.36 1.56
C LEU A 238 -9.31 27.86 1.28
N THR A 239 -9.71 28.70 2.25
CA THR A 239 -9.72 30.17 2.07
C THR A 239 -8.35 30.76 1.71
N LYS A 240 -7.25 30.04 1.98
CA LYS A 240 -5.90 30.48 1.63
C LYS A 240 -5.60 30.41 0.13
N LYS A 241 -6.41 29.68 -0.64
CA LYS A 241 -6.18 29.36 -2.06
C LYS A 241 -7.39 29.67 -2.95
N ALA A 242 -8.60 29.53 -2.41
CA ALA A 242 -9.85 29.78 -3.11
C ALA A 242 -10.21 31.27 -3.14
N SER A 243 -10.97 31.71 -4.15
CA SER A 243 -11.52 33.07 -4.17
C SER A 243 -12.71 33.26 -3.22
N LYS A 244 -13.45 32.17 -2.97
CA LYS A 244 -14.53 32.10 -1.97
C LYS A 244 -14.75 30.65 -1.56
N VAL A 245 -15.04 30.39 -0.29
CA VAL A 245 -15.45 29.07 0.21
C VAL A 245 -16.89 29.18 0.72
N THR A 246 -17.76 28.26 0.28
CA THR A 246 -19.14 28.13 0.76
C THR A 246 -19.28 26.80 1.48
N VAL A 247 -19.88 26.79 2.66
CA VAL A 247 -20.13 25.56 3.43
C VAL A 247 -21.60 25.20 3.30
N LEU A 248 -21.89 23.95 2.95
CA LEU A 248 -23.23 23.38 2.82
C LEU A 248 -23.48 22.29 3.86
#